data_AF-A0A821BLD4-F1
#
_entry.id   AF-A0A821BLD4-F1
#
_cell.length_a   1.000
_cell.length_b   1.000
_cell.length_c   1.000
_cell.angle_alpha   90.00
_cell.angle_beta   90.00
_cell.angle_gamma   90.00
#
_symmetry.space_group_name_H-M   'P 1'
#
loop_
_entity.id
_entity.type
_entity.pdbx_description
1 polymer ?
#
loop_
_entity_poly.entity_id
_entity_poly.type
_entity_poly.pdbx_seq_one_letter_code
_entity_poly.pdbx_strand_id
1 'polypeptide(L)'
;MESRIIDKSHLGFETTGEQTSRRYSQSKNDISKKYRGDKVLALVLAGGAGGRLDVITEQRAKPVVPFGGTLRLIDFPLSNCRHSRLPNVWLLEQYEVHKLNEHLANGRPWDMDRTYGGLQVLPPFEIYDPNKRTDDNDDQSI
;
A
#
# COMPACT_ATOMS: atom_id res chain seq x y z
N MET A 1 7.17 -2.26 -39.40
CA MET A 1 5.69 -2.25 -39.55
C MET A 1 5.23 -0.85 -39.19
N GLU A 2 5.00 -0.03 -40.20
CA GLU A 2 4.55 1.36 -40.04
C GLU A 2 3.05 1.38 -39.71
N SER A 3 2.66 2.06 -38.64
CA SER A 3 1.27 2.39 -38.37
C SER A 3 0.87 3.62 -39.18
N ARG A 4 0.04 3.41 -40.21
CA ARG A 4 -0.58 4.48 -41.00
C ARG A 4 -1.49 5.32 -40.11
N ILE A 5 -1.14 6.58 -39.91
CA ILE A 5 -2.04 7.62 -39.41
C ILE A 5 -2.98 7.99 -40.57
N ILE A 6 -4.28 7.77 -40.39
CA ILE A 6 -5.30 8.21 -41.34
C ILE A 6 -5.38 9.74 -41.26
N ASP A 7 -5.02 10.42 -42.34
CA ASP A 7 -5.16 11.88 -42.47
C ASP A 7 -6.66 12.24 -42.55
N LYS A 8 -7.13 13.03 -41.58
CA LYS A 8 -8.52 13.50 -41.45
C LYS A 8 -8.72 14.91 -42.00
N SER A 9 -7.80 15.43 -42.81
CA SER A 9 -7.78 16.81 -43.32
C SER A 9 -8.95 17.21 -44.24
N HIS A 10 -9.87 16.31 -44.62
CA HIS A 10 -10.98 16.61 -45.55
C HIS A 10 -12.38 16.76 -44.92
N LEU A 11 -12.51 16.61 -43.61
CA LEU A 11 -13.74 16.94 -42.87
C LEU A 11 -13.41 18.15 -42.00
N GLY A 12 -13.95 19.33 -42.34
CA GLY A 12 -13.66 20.64 -41.74
C GLY A 12 -13.86 20.71 -40.21
N PHE A 13 -12.94 20.11 -39.46
CA PHE A 13 -12.93 20.00 -38.00
C PHE A 13 -11.59 20.52 -37.48
N GLU A 14 -11.35 21.82 -37.64
CA GLU A 14 -10.24 22.50 -36.98
C GLU A 14 -10.60 22.79 -35.52
N THR A 15 -10.54 21.79 -34.64
CA THR A 15 -10.23 22.00 -33.20
C THR A 15 -10.04 20.66 -32.48
N THR A 16 -8.79 20.15 -32.41
CA THR A 16 -8.58 18.83 -31.81
C THR A 16 -7.51 18.81 -30.71
N GLY A 17 -6.37 19.51 -30.82
CA GLY A 17 -5.30 19.42 -29.80
C GLY A 17 -5.61 20.08 -28.46
N GLU A 18 -6.01 21.35 -28.46
CA GLU A 18 -6.33 22.09 -27.22
C GLU A 18 -7.64 21.64 -26.60
N GLN A 19 -8.65 21.31 -27.40
CA GLN A 19 -9.95 20.88 -26.89
C GLN A 19 -9.90 19.48 -26.27
N THR A 20 -9.15 18.53 -26.86
CA THR A 20 -8.95 17.21 -26.26
C THR A 20 -8.12 17.31 -24.98
N SER A 21 -7.08 18.15 -24.96
CA SER A 21 -6.27 18.41 -23.75
C SER A 21 -7.09 19.06 -22.63
N ARG A 22 -7.96 20.03 -22.97
CA ARG A 22 -8.89 20.64 -22.01
C ARG A 22 -9.90 19.62 -21.47
N ARG A 23 -10.50 18.78 -22.31
CA ARG A 23 -11.41 17.69 -21.85
C ARG A 23 -10.69 16.65 -20.99
N TYR A 24 -9.46 16.29 -21.35
CA TYR A 24 -8.65 15.36 -20.57
C TYR A 24 -8.28 15.96 -19.20
N SER A 25 -7.89 17.23 -19.16
CA SER A 25 -7.62 17.98 -17.92
C SER A 25 -8.87 18.14 -17.05
N GLN A 26 -10.01 18.47 -17.66
CA GLN A 26 -11.32 18.59 -16.99
C GLN A 26 -11.74 17.25 -16.38
N SER A 27 -11.69 16.17 -17.17
CA SER A 27 -11.99 14.81 -16.71
C SER A 27 -11.08 14.36 -15.57
N LYS A 28 -9.76 14.64 -15.64
CA LYS A 28 -8.84 14.39 -14.52
C LYS A 28 -9.24 15.14 -13.25
N ASN A 29 -9.63 16.41 -13.38
CA ASN A 29 -10.07 17.21 -12.25
C ASN A 29 -11.35 16.65 -11.63
N ASP A 30 -12.32 16.22 -12.45
CA ASP A 30 -13.58 15.62 -12.00
C ASP A 30 -13.35 14.26 -11.32
N ILE A 31 -12.47 13.43 -11.87
CA ILE A 31 -12.08 12.14 -11.27
C ILE A 31 -11.37 12.35 -9.94
N SER A 32 -10.42 13.30 -9.85
CA SER A 32 -9.72 13.62 -8.59
C SER A 32 -10.66 14.24 -7.55
N LYS A 33 -11.65 15.05 -7.96
CA LYS A 33 -12.69 15.57 -7.07
C LYS A 33 -13.62 14.47 -6.57
N LYS A 34 -13.96 13.52 -7.43
CA LYS A 34 -14.83 12.38 -7.11
C LYS A 34 -14.16 11.45 -6.09
N TYR A 35 -12.87 11.15 -6.29
CA TYR A 35 -12.06 10.35 -5.38
C TYR A 35 -11.06 11.23 -4.64
N ARG A 36 -11.56 12.02 -3.69
CA ARG A 36 -10.67 12.63 -2.69
C ARG A 36 -9.99 11.49 -1.94
N GLY A 37 -8.68 11.56 -1.76
CA GLY A 37 -7.92 10.51 -1.07
C GLY A 37 -8.46 10.19 0.32
N ASP A 38 -9.05 11.18 0.99
CA ASP A 38 -9.74 11.02 2.29
C ASP A 38 -10.94 10.06 2.26
N LYS A 39 -11.47 9.74 1.06
CA LYS A 39 -12.55 8.76 0.83
C LYS A 39 -12.04 7.39 0.38
N VAL A 40 -10.73 7.23 0.22
CA VAL A 40 -10.11 5.99 -0.22
C VAL A 40 -9.36 5.37 0.95
N LEU A 41 -9.55 4.07 1.15
CA LEU A 41 -8.78 3.28 2.12
C LEU A 41 -7.75 2.44 1.37
N ALA A 42 -6.47 2.65 1.67
CA ALA A 42 -5.40 1.79 1.17
C ALA A 42 -5.18 0.62 2.12
N LEU A 43 -5.22 -0.61 1.62
CA LEU A 43 -4.86 -1.80 2.41
C LEU A 43 -3.48 -2.28 1.98
N VAL A 44 -2.55 -2.34 2.92
CA VAL A 44 -1.21 -2.90 2.74
C VAL A 44 -1.22 -4.30 3.36
N LEU A 45 -1.14 -5.32 2.51
CA LEU A 45 -1.08 -6.72 2.92
C LEU A 45 0.38 -7.10 3.13
N ALA A 46 0.80 -7.16 4.39
CA ALA A 46 2.17 -7.51 4.76
C ALA A 46 2.31 -8.99 5.19
N GLY A 47 1.18 -9.71 5.30
CA GLY A 47 1.11 -11.12 5.68
C GLY A 47 1.53 -12.12 4.59
N GLY A 48 2.52 -12.95 4.93
CA GLY A 48 2.84 -14.20 4.25
C GLY A 48 4.17 -14.75 4.73
N ALA A 49 4.30 -16.07 4.94
CA ALA A 49 5.43 -16.72 5.63
C ALA A 49 6.83 -16.41 5.07
N GLY A 50 6.97 -16.14 3.77
CA GLY A 50 8.25 -15.64 3.26
C GLY A 50 9.35 -16.63 3.07
N GLY A 51 9.03 -17.91 2.87
CA GLY A 51 10.00 -18.97 2.55
C GLY A 51 10.87 -18.75 1.30
N ARG A 52 10.83 -17.58 0.64
CA ARG A 52 11.79 -17.14 -0.38
C ARG A 52 12.92 -16.25 0.18
N LEU A 53 12.78 -15.75 1.40
CA LEU A 53 13.74 -14.92 2.14
C LEU A 53 14.13 -15.57 3.49
N ASP A 54 13.88 -16.88 3.61
CA ASP A 54 13.88 -17.73 4.81
C ASP A 54 14.87 -17.29 5.91
N VAL A 55 16.15 -17.14 5.55
CA VAL A 55 17.27 -16.84 6.47
C VAL A 55 17.30 -15.38 6.98
N ILE A 56 16.58 -14.46 6.34
CA ILE A 56 16.52 -13.02 6.70
C ILE A 56 15.19 -12.70 7.43
N THR A 57 14.17 -13.55 7.29
CA THR A 57 12.83 -13.37 7.90
C THR A 57 12.57 -14.25 9.12
N GLU A 58 13.48 -15.17 9.46
CA GLU A 58 13.31 -16.17 10.53
C GLU A 58 12.94 -15.56 11.91
N GLN A 59 13.30 -14.30 12.16
CA GLN A 59 13.00 -13.59 13.42
C GLN A 59 12.26 -12.25 13.26
N ARG A 60 11.83 -11.90 12.03
CA ARG A 60 11.25 -10.58 11.73
C ARG A 60 10.17 -10.66 10.65
N ALA A 61 9.07 -9.95 10.88
CA ALA A 61 8.03 -9.75 9.88
C ALA A 61 8.61 -9.18 8.58
N LYS A 62 8.20 -9.73 7.43
CA LYS A 62 8.57 -9.25 6.09
C LYS A 62 8.58 -7.72 5.90
N PRO A 63 7.58 -6.94 6.34
CA PRO A 63 7.60 -5.49 6.16
C PRO A 63 8.76 -4.80 6.88
N VAL A 64 9.29 -5.41 7.95
CA VAL A 64 10.37 -4.88 8.79
C VAL A 64 11.76 -5.20 8.21
N VAL A 65 11.83 -5.99 7.15
CA VAL A 65 13.11 -6.35 6.51
C VAL A 65 13.83 -5.09 6.06
N PRO A 66 15.06 -4.83 6.54
CA PRO A 66 15.86 -3.70 6.12
C PRO A 66 16.17 -3.76 4.61
N PHE A 67 16.18 -2.61 3.97
CA PHE A 67 16.48 -2.45 2.56
C PHE A 67 17.35 -1.20 2.35
N GLY A 68 18.45 -1.34 1.62
CA GLY A 68 19.27 -0.18 1.23
C GLY A 68 19.86 0.62 2.40
N GLY A 69 20.15 -0.03 3.54
CA GLY A 69 20.70 0.60 4.73
C GLY A 69 19.63 0.88 5.79
N THR A 70 19.03 2.06 5.75
CA THR A 70 18.13 2.55 6.82
C THR A 70 16.65 2.34 6.56
N LEU A 71 16.25 2.02 5.32
CA LEU A 71 14.85 1.82 4.97
C LEU A 71 14.41 0.39 5.30
N ARG A 72 13.10 0.19 5.37
CA ARG A 72 12.44 -1.11 5.45
C ARG A 72 11.48 -1.27 4.28
N LEU A 73 11.14 -2.52 3.94
CA LEU A 73 10.22 -2.80 2.81
C LEU A 73 8.88 -2.06 2.94
N ILE A 74 8.39 -1.85 4.16
CA ILE A 74 7.15 -1.11 4.42
C ILE A 74 7.21 0.38 4.09
N ASP A 75 8.41 0.97 4.03
CA ASP A 75 8.57 2.40 3.79
C ASP A 75 8.15 2.75 2.35
N PHE A 76 8.31 1.83 1.41
CA PHE A 76 7.92 2.02 0.01
C PHE A 76 6.40 2.19 -0.16
N PRO A 77 5.53 1.24 0.26
CA PRO A 77 4.09 1.40 0.12
C PRO A 77 3.55 2.59 0.93
N LEU A 78 4.09 2.86 2.13
CA LEU A 78 3.66 4.01 2.93
C LEU A 78 4.05 5.35 2.29
N SER A 79 5.27 5.44 1.76
CA SER A 79 5.71 6.62 1.01
C SER A 79 4.85 6.80 -0.24
N ASN A 80 4.51 5.73 -0.96
CA ASN A 80 3.62 5.82 -2.12
C ASN A 80 2.23 6.31 -1.73
N CYS A 81 1.65 5.82 -0.64
CA CYS A 81 0.37 6.30 -0.13
C CYS A 81 0.43 7.80 0.21
N ARG A 82 1.50 8.24 0.89
CA ARG A 82 1.68 9.65 1.24
C ARG A 82 1.84 10.55 0.02
N HIS A 83 2.61 10.14 -0.97
CA HIS A 83 2.79 10.90 -2.22
C HIS A 83 1.51 10.90 -3.09
N SER A 84 0.71 9.84 -2.99
CA SER A 84 -0.58 9.72 -3.67
C SER A 84 -1.74 10.40 -2.93
N ARG A 85 -1.46 11.07 -1.80
CA ARG A 85 -2.46 11.71 -0.94
C ARG A 85 -3.54 10.73 -0.45
N LEU A 86 -3.12 9.53 -0.09
CA LEU A 86 -3.97 8.51 0.54
C LEU A 86 -3.69 8.53 2.06
N PRO A 87 -4.42 9.34 2.84
CA PRO A 87 -4.15 9.50 4.28
C PRO A 87 -4.64 8.32 5.11
N ASN A 88 -5.56 7.50 4.60
CA ASN A 88 -6.13 6.37 5.31
C ASN A 88 -5.48 5.07 4.82
N VAL A 89 -4.66 4.46 5.67
CA VAL A 89 -3.90 3.26 5.34
C VAL A 89 -4.07 2.22 6.43
N TRP A 90 -4.52 1.02 6.07
CA TRP A 90 -4.60 -0.12 6.96
C TRP A 90 -3.52 -1.13 6.62
N LEU A 91 -2.74 -1.52 7.62
CA LEU A 91 -1.68 -2.50 7.50
C LEU A 91 -2.14 -3.82 8.12
N LEU A 92 -2.19 -4.87 7.30
CA LEU A 92 -2.52 -6.22 7.75
C LEU A 92 -1.22 -6.98 7.94
N GLU A 93 -0.84 -7.20 9.19
CA GLU A 93 0.36 -7.94 9.58
C GLU A 93 -0.01 -9.19 10.39
N GLN A 94 0.64 -10.31 10.07
CA GLN A 94 0.38 -11.59 10.72
C GLN A 94 1.47 -11.98 11.73
N TYR A 95 2.65 -11.35 11.68
CA TYR A 95 3.80 -11.71 12.50
C TYR A 95 4.39 -10.49 13.24
N GLU A 96 4.77 -10.66 14.52
CA GLU A 96 5.62 -9.73 15.29
C GLU A 96 5.21 -8.24 15.26
N VAL A 97 3.93 -7.95 15.54
CA VAL A 97 3.33 -6.59 15.46
C VAL A 97 4.07 -5.55 16.33
N HIS A 98 4.67 -5.96 17.46
CA HIS A 98 5.34 -5.05 18.39
C HIS A 98 6.53 -4.30 17.76
N LYS A 99 7.44 -5.01 17.08
CA LYS A 99 8.64 -4.42 16.45
C LYS A 99 8.30 -3.52 15.26
N LEU A 100 7.20 -3.85 14.58
CA LEU A 100 6.68 -3.06 13.48
C LEU A 100 6.09 -1.74 13.99
N ASN A 101 5.30 -1.77 15.07
CA ASN A 101 4.69 -0.58 15.65
C ASN A 101 5.72 0.47 16.08
N GLU A 102 6.85 0.06 16.64
CA GLU A 102 7.94 0.98 17.03
C GLU A 102 8.47 1.76 15.81
N HIS A 103 8.72 1.08 14.69
CA HIS A 103 9.23 1.71 13.47
C HIS A 103 8.19 2.57 12.78
N LEU A 104 6.92 2.14 12.80
CA LEU A 104 5.84 2.90 12.20
C LEU A 104 5.56 4.20 12.98
N ALA A 105 5.78 4.23 14.30
CA ALA A 105 5.54 5.37 15.16
C ALA A 105 4.15 6.00 14.91
N ASN A 106 3.10 5.16 14.86
CA ASN A 106 1.72 5.53 14.50
C ASN A 106 1.56 6.24 13.14
N GLY A 107 2.51 6.06 12.23
CA GLY A 107 2.49 6.68 10.90
C GLY A 107 3.00 8.11 10.87
N ARG A 108 3.57 8.63 11.97
CA ARG A 108 4.10 9.99 12.07
C ARG A 108 5.10 10.38 10.97
N PRO A 109 6.05 9.51 10.55
CA PRO A 109 6.97 9.85 9.45
C PRO A 109 6.29 10.16 8.12
N TRP A 110 5.06 9.69 7.94
CA TRP A 110 4.25 9.90 6.74
C TRP A 110 3.06 10.84 6.98
N ASP A 111 2.97 11.55 8.11
CA ASP A 111 1.82 12.43 8.44
C ASP A 111 0.48 11.65 8.49
N MET A 112 0.56 10.39 8.94
CA MET A 112 -0.56 9.46 9.09
C MET A 112 -0.98 9.24 10.56
N ASP A 113 -0.49 10.04 11.50
CA ASP A 113 -0.76 9.98 12.95
C ASP A 113 -2.02 10.78 13.37
N ARG A 114 -3.04 10.78 12.52
CA ARG A 114 -4.25 11.62 12.67
C ARG A 114 -5.26 11.00 13.62
N THR A 115 -6.05 11.84 14.31
CA THR A 115 -7.14 11.38 15.20
C THR A 115 -8.25 10.63 14.46
N TYR A 116 -8.51 11.01 13.20
CA TYR A 116 -9.49 10.36 12.33
C TYR A 116 -8.79 9.92 11.05
N GLY A 117 -8.87 8.63 10.73
CA GLY A 117 -8.11 8.04 9.62
C GLY A 117 -6.67 7.79 10.01
N GLY A 118 -5.76 7.84 9.04
CA GLY A 118 -4.34 7.61 9.30
C GLY A 118 -3.92 6.16 9.12
N LEU A 119 -2.77 5.82 9.70
CA LEU A 119 -2.19 4.49 9.66
C LEU A 119 -2.77 3.65 10.79
N GLN A 120 -3.43 2.55 10.46
CA GLN A 120 -3.94 1.59 11.43
C GLN A 120 -3.32 0.23 11.16
N VAL A 121 -2.70 -0.35 12.19
CA VAL A 121 -2.20 -1.73 12.14
C VAL A 121 -3.29 -2.64 12.67
N LEU A 122 -3.72 -3.61 11.85
CA LEU A 122 -4.71 -4.59 12.22
C LEU A 122 -4.02 -5.81 12.84
N PRO A 123 -4.43 -6.24 14.05
CA PRO A 123 -3.86 -7.43 14.67
C PRO A 123 -4.21 -8.68 13.84
N PRO A 124 -3.39 -9.73 13.93
CA PRO A 124 -3.73 -11.03 13.33
C PRO A 124 -5.02 -11.55 13.95
N PHE A 125 -5.96 -11.96 13.09
CA PHE A 125 -7.14 -12.70 13.51
C PHE A 125 -6.86 -14.19 13.33
N GLU A 126 -6.63 -14.91 14.43
CA GLU A 126 -6.59 -16.36 14.40
C GLU A 126 -8.03 -16.88 14.43
N ILE A 127 -8.44 -17.56 13.36
CA ILE A 127 -9.71 -18.27 13.35
C ILE A 127 -9.54 -19.47 14.28
N TYR A 128 -10.32 -19.50 15.36
CA TYR A 128 -10.40 -20.65 16.25
C TYR A 128 -10.85 -21.88 15.46
N ASP A 129 -9.94 -22.81 15.21
CA ASP A 129 -10.22 -24.11 14.60
C ASP A 129 -10.22 -25.18 15.70
N PRO A 130 -11.39 -25.77 16.03
CA PRO A 130 -11.51 -26.79 17.07
C PRO A 130 -10.77 -28.11 16.75
N ASN A 131 -10.29 -28.30 15.52
CA ASN A 131 -9.56 -29.49 15.10
C ASN A 131 -8.04 -29.27 14.96
N LYS A 132 -7.53 -28.07 15.23
CA LYS A 132 -6.10 -27.78 15.22
C LYS A 132 -5.48 -28.45 16.45
N ARG A 133 -4.92 -29.67 16.28
CA ARG A 133 -4.06 -30.28 17.30
C ARG A 133 -2.87 -29.37 17.50
N THR A 134 -2.74 -28.80 18.69
CA THR A 134 -1.52 -28.15 19.13
C THR A 134 -0.48 -29.25 19.32
N ASP A 135 0.52 -29.29 18.43
CA ASP A 135 1.71 -30.10 18.64
C ASP A 135 2.57 -29.38 19.70
N ASP A 136 2.13 -29.46 20.96
CA ASP A 136 2.68 -28.78 22.13
C ASP A 136 4.03 -29.37 22.57
N ASN A 137 5.09 -29.21 21.77
CA ASN A 137 6.47 -29.50 22.18
C ASN A 137 7.47 -28.33 22.04
N ASP A 138 7.06 -27.16 21.56
CA ASP A 138 8.00 -26.03 21.34
C ASP A 138 7.97 -24.95 22.44
N ASP A 139 7.10 -25.04 23.45
CA ASP A 139 6.95 -24.02 24.52
C ASP A 139 7.57 -24.40 25.88
N GLN A 140 8.52 -25.34 25.92
CA GLN A 140 9.38 -25.57 27.11
C GLN A 140 10.83 -25.13 26.88
N SER A 141 11.02 -23.82 26.70
CA SER A 141 12.28 -23.18 27.08
C SER A 141 12.02 -21.81 27.70
N ILE A 142 11.94 -21.79 29.04
CA ILE A 142 12.44 -20.80 30.01
C ILE A 142 12.25 -21.41 31.41
#